data_AF-B3H490-F1
#
_entry.id   AF-B3H490-F1
#
_cell.length_a   1.000
_cell.length_b   1.000
_cell.length_c   1.000
_cell.angle_alpha   90.00
_cell.angle_beta   90.00
_cell.angle_gamma   90.00
#
_symmetry.space_group_name_H-M   'P 1'
#
loop_
_entity.id
_entity.type
_entity.pdbx_description
1 polymer ?
#
loop_
_entity_poly.entity_id
_entity_poly.type
_entity_poly.pdbx_seq_one_letter_code
_entity_poly.pdbx_strand_id
1 'polypeptide(L)'
;MRTKLTMYEAIKDNDDNDHQWREKKDIESALQISRSSSLPPDKERLVSLDVFRGLTVAFMILVDDVGGILPSINHSPWDGVTLADFVMPFFLFIVGVSLAFAYKNLSCRFVATRKALIRSLKLLLLGLFLQGGFIHGLNNLTYGIDVEKIRLMGILQRIAIAYLVVALCEIWLKGNHNVSSELSMIKKYRFHWVVAFVITTIYLSLLYGLYVPDWEYQILKEDQGSTLTTFLNLKVKCGVRGHTGPGCNAVGMLDRMFLGIQHLYRKPVYARTKQCSINYPNNGPLPPDAPSWCQAPFDPEGLLSSLMATVTCLVGLHYGHIIIHFKVNISFYEEVRLLCSTLSYMSPLCSILELLCFG
;
A
#
# COMPACT_ATOMS: atom_id res chain seq x y z
N MET A 1 65.74 81.82 -16.17
CA MET A 1 66.45 80.72 -15.47
C MET A 1 65.39 79.80 -14.88
N ARG A 2 65.53 78.48 -15.11
CA ARG A 2 64.76 77.37 -14.52
C ARG A 2 63.61 76.80 -15.36
N THR A 3 63.82 75.52 -15.65
CA THR A 3 63.11 74.53 -16.44
C THR A 3 62.08 73.77 -15.59
N LYS A 4 61.08 73.19 -16.28
CA LYS A 4 60.23 72.03 -15.90
C LYS A 4 59.15 72.20 -14.82
N LEU A 5 57.88 72.06 -15.25
CA LEU A 5 56.90 71.06 -14.74
C LEU A 5 55.57 71.18 -15.54
N THR A 6 55.59 70.70 -16.77
CA THR A 6 54.42 70.08 -17.40
C THR A 6 54.34 68.63 -16.94
N MET A 7 53.12 68.08 -16.83
CA MET A 7 52.75 66.76 -16.30
C MET A 7 52.76 66.63 -14.77
N TYR A 8 51.68 67.04 -14.10
CA TYR A 8 51.17 66.33 -12.91
C TYR A 8 49.71 66.72 -12.56
N GLU A 9 48.86 66.91 -13.58
CA GLU A 9 47.47 67.37 -13.38
C GLU A 9 46.45 66.48 -14.11
N ALA A 10 46.61 65.15 -13.99
CA ALA A 10 45.69 64.19 -14.62
C ALA A 10 45.52 62.86 -13.86
N ILE A 11 45.71 62.81 -12.53
CA ILE A 11 45.55 61.55 -11.76
C ILE A 11 44.84 61.81 -10.41
N LYS A 12 43.70 62.52 -10.42
CA LYS A 12 42.85 62.55 -9.21
C LYS A 12 41.35 62.44 -9.47
N ASP A 13 40.85 62.88 -10.63
CA ASP A 13 39.41 62.78 -10.95
C ASP A 13 38.98 61.44 -11.58
N ASN A 14 39.92 60.55 -11.89
CA ASN A 14 39.60 59.26 -12.51
C ASN A 14 39.45 58.11 -11.51
N ASP A 15 39.95 58.26 -10.27
CA ASP A 15 39.90 57.20 -9.26
C ASP A 15 38.56 57.20 -8.51
N ASP A 16 38.00 58.38 -8.20
CA ASP A 16 36.70 58.49 -7.50
C ASP A 16 35.52 58.01 -8.36
N ASN A 17 35.56 58.29 -9.67
CA ASN A 17 34.55 57.80 -10.61
C ASN A 17 34.69 56.30 -10.87
N ASP A 18 35.91 55.76 -10.94
CA ASP A 18 36.11 54.32 -11.17
C ASP A 18 35.76 53.51 -9.92
N HIS A 19 36.04 54.02 -8.70
CA HIS A 19 35.57 53.43 -7.45
C HIS A 19 34.04 53.46 -7.33
N GLN A 20 33.39 54.58 -7.66
CA GLN A 20 31.93 54.69 -7.63
C GLN A 20 31.27 53.78 -8.69
N TRP A 21 31.88 53.62 -9.86
CA TRP A 21 31.37 52.76 -10.91
C TRP A 21 31.57 51.27 -10.59
N ARG A 22 32.69 50.91 -9.96
CA ARG A 22 32.98 49.55 -9.48
C ARG A 22 32.05 49.17 -8.32
N GLU A 23 31.86 50.06 -7.34
CA GLU A 23 30.92 49.86 -6.22
C GLU A 23 29.46 49.73 -6.71
N LYS A 24 29.04 50.57 -7.68
CA LYS A 24 27.70 50.46 -8.27
C LYS A 24 27.52 49.16 -9.05
N LYS A 25 28.54 48.72 -9.79
CA LYS A 25 28.53 47.41 -10.46
C LYS A 25 28.51 46.27 -9.47
N ASP A 26 29.24 46.35 -8.37
CA ASP A 26 29.31 45.32 -7.35
C ASP A 26 27.98 45.22 -6.58
N ILE A 27 27.31 46.36 -6.33
CA ILE A 27 25.96 46.42 -5.75
C ILE A 27 24.91 45.89 -6.74
N GLU A 28 24.97 46.26 -8.02
CA GLU A 28 24.07 45.71 -9.06
C GLU A 28 24.29 44.21 -9.27
N SER A 29 25.53 43.75 -9.22
CA SER A 29 25.91 42.34 -9.28
C SER A 29 25.42 41.57 -8.05
N ALA A 30 25.58 42.14 -6.85
CA ALA A 30 25.08 41.56 -5.60
C ALA A 30 23.54 41.54 -5.54
N LEU A 31 22.86 42.58 -6.06
CA LEU A 31 21.39 42.59 -6.21
C LEU A 31 20.90 41.59 -7.25
N GLN A 32 21.64 41.38 -8.34
CA GLN A 32 21.36 40.35 -9.36
C GLN A 32 21.59 38.93 -8.82
N ILE A 33 22.63 38.72 -8.01
CA ILE A 33 22.92 37.44 -7.34
C ILE A 33 21.86 37.14 -6.26
N SER A 34 21.42 38.15 -5.51
CA SER A 34 20.30 38.04 -4.56
C SER A 34 18.98 37.70 -5.28
N ARG A 35 18.66 38.40 -6.38
CA ARG A 35 17.42 38.20 -7.14
C ARG A 35 17.40 36.93 -8.01
N SER A 36 18.55 36.32 -8.29
CA SER A 36 18.69 35.05 -9.03
C SER A 36 18.90 33.81 -8.16
N SER A 37 18.89 33.98 -6.83
CA SER A 37 18.70 32.85 -5.90
C SER A 37 17.23 32.37 -5.92
N SER A 38 16.74 32.00 -7.10
CA SER A 38 15.63 31.06 -7.16
C SER A 38 16.16 29.78 -6.54
N LEU A 39 15.76 29.52 -5.28
CA LEU A 39 15.77 28.18 -4.73
C LEU A 39 15.34 27.22 -5.85
N PRO A 40 16.02 26.07 -6.05
CA PRO A 40 15.58 25.10 -7.05
C PRO A 40 14.08 24.91 -6.84
N PRO A 41 13.24 24.99 -7.90
CA PRO A 41 11.80 25.07 -7.74
C PRO A 41 11.39 24.05 -6.71
N ASP A 42 10.93 24.54 -5.55
CA ASP A 42 10.61 23.68 -4.44
C ASP A 42 9.69 22.62 -5.04
N LYS A 43 10.08 21.36 -4.92
CA LYS A 43 9.19 20.27 -5.30
C LYS A 43 8.04 20.39 -4.33
N GLU A 44 7.01 21.17 -4.69
CA GLU A 44 5.85 21.44 -3.85
C GLU A 44 5.34 20.10 -3.36
N ARG A 45 5.62 19.82 -2.08
CA ARG A 45 5.18 18.60 -1.44
C ARG A 45 3.69 18.75 -1.26
N LEU A 46 2.94 17.72 -1.65
CA LEU A 46 1.52 17.70 -1.41
C LEU A 46 1.25 17.45 0.08
N VAL A 47 1.02 18.54 0.81
CA VAL A 47 0.75 18.51 2.24
C VAL A 47 -0.48 17.65 2.54
N SER A 48 -1.53 17.70 1.71
CA SER A 48 -2.74 16.88 1.90
C SER A 48 -2.46 15.38 1.86
N LEU A 49 -1.56 14.93 0.97
CA LEU A 49 -1.16 13.54 0.86
C LEU A 49 -0.36 13.07 2.09
N ASP A 50 0.52 13.92 2.61
CA ASP A 50 1.29 13.61 3.82
C ASP A 50 0.39 13.58 5.07
N VAL A 51 -0.60 14.48 5.16
CA VAL A 51 -1.63 14.46 6.22
C VAL A 51 -2.48 13.20 6.14
N PHE A 52 -2.95 12.82 4.94
CA PHE A 52 -3.76 11.61 4.77
C PHE A 52 -2.98 10.33 5.11
N ARG A 53 -1.69 10.28 4.78
CA ARG A 53 -0.78 9.21 5.22
C ARG A 53 -0.65 9.16 6.74
N GLY A 54 -0.45 10.31 7.38
CA GLY A 54 -0.39 10.41 8.84
C GLY A 54 -1.68 9.94 9.52
N LEU A 55 -2.83 10.36 9.00
CA LEU A 55 -4.15 9.94 9.49
C LEU A 55 -4.37 8.43 9.33
N THR A 56 -3.97 7.85 8.20
CA THR A 56 -4.08 6.40 7.96
C THR A 56 -3.23 5.60 8.95
N VAL A 57 -2.01 6.07 9.27
CA VAL A 57 -1.17 5.45 10.31
C VAL A 57 -1.78 5.62 11.70
N ALA A 58 -2.37 6.78 12.00
CA ALA A 58 -3.07 6.99 13.27
C ALA A 58 -4.30 6.07 13.41
N PHE A 59 -5.05 5.84 12.33
CA PHE A 59 -6.14 4.88 12.31
C PHE A 59 -5.66 3.45 12.52
N MET A 60 -4.56 3.03 11.86
CA MET A 60 -3.95 1.72 12.08
C MET A 60 -3.62 1.49 13.56
N ILE A 61 -2.94 2.44 14.20
CA ILE A 61 -2.59 2.35 15.63
C ILE A 61 -3.86 2.26 16.49
N LEU A 62 -4.87 3.10 16.20
CA LEU A 62 -6.12 3.11 16.94
C LEU A 62 -6.86 1.76 16.87
N VAL A 63 -6.95 1.15 15.69
CA VAL A 63 -7.67 -0.13 15.55
C VAL A 63 -6.88 -1.29 16.15
N ASP A 64 -5.55 -1.25 16.08
CA ASP A 64 -4.68 -2.28 16.68
C ASP A 64 -4.76 -2.26 18.22
N ASP A 65 -4.77 -1.07 18.84
CA ASP A 65 -4.76 -0.92 20.29
C ASP A 65 -6.16 -0.98 20.92
N VAL A 66 -7.17 -0.40 20.26
CA VAL A 66 -8.54 -0.25 20.83
C VAL A 66 -9.51 -1.29 20.27
N GLY A 67 -9.20 -1.94 19.14
CA GLY A 67 -10.08 -2.93 18.52
C GLY A 67 -10.42 -4.12 19.41
N GLY A 68 -9.52 -4.51 20.32
CA GLY A 68 -9.81 -5.58 21.28
C GLY A 68 -10.93 -5.24 22.27
N ILE A 69 -11.17 -3.95 22.53
CA ILE A 69 -12.14 -3.46 23.51
C ILE A 69 -13.47 -3.08 22.85
N LEU A 70 -13.40 -2.46 21.66
CA LEU A 70 -14.57 -2.02 20.91
C LEU A 70 -14.75 -2.85 19.64
N PRO A 71 -15.67 -3.84 19.60
CA PRO A 71 -15.84 -4.70 18.43
C PRO A 71 -16.16 -3.93 17.14
N SER A 72 -16.81 -2.76 17.25
CA SER A 72 -17.19 -1.92 16.10
C SER A 72 -16.02 -1.28 15.34
N ILE A 73 -14.83 -1.19 15.95
CA ILE A 73 -13.63 -0.66 15.27
C ILE A 73 -12.62 -1.76 14.92
N ASN A 74 -12.85 -3.00 15.37
CA ASN A 74 -12.01 -4.15 15.08
C ASN A 74 -12.45 -4.81 13.77
N HIS A 75 -11.57 -5.55 13.11
CA HIS A 75 -11.89 -6.31 11.90
C HIS A 75 -13.18 -7.12 12.04
N SER A 76 -14.02 -7.12 10.99
CA SER A 76 -15.14 -8.05 10.93
C SER A 76 -14.62 -9.49 10.96
N PRO A 77 -15.28 -10.42 11.68
CA PRO A 77 -14.87 -11.82 11.69
C PRO A 77 -14.83 -12.46 10.29
N TRP A 78 -15.77 -12.12 9.40
CA TRP A 78 -15.76 -12.63 8.03
C TRP A 78 -16.53 -11.68 7.10
N ASP A 79 -17.86 -11.62 7.25
CA ASP A 79 -18.73 -10.78 6.43
C ASP A 79 -19.00 -9.42 7.11
N GLY A 80 -19.15 -8.36 6.30
CA GLY A 80 -19.40 -7.00 6.78
C GLY A 80 -18.12 -6.17 6.93
N VAL A 81 -18.23 -4.85 7.09
CA VAL A 81 -17.10 -3.92 7.06
C VAL A 81 -17.05 -3.10 8.35
N THR A 82 -15.88 -2.96 8.97
CA THR A 82 -15.64 -2.09 10.12
C THR A 82 -14.52 -1.08 9.83
N LEU A 83 -14.20 -0.22 10.81
CA LEU A 83 -13.17 0.81 10.65
C LEU A 83 -11.78 0.22 10.32
N ALA A 84 -11.41 -0.91 10.92
CA ALA A 84 -10.13 -1.57 10.67
C ALA A 84 -9.96 -2.03 9.22
N ASP A 85 -11.06 -2.44 8.58
CA ASP A 85 -11.05 -3.01 7.23
C ASP A 85 -10.72 -1.95 6.15
N PHE A 86 -10.86 -0.66 6.46
CA PHE A 86 -10.50 0.44 5.55
C PHE A 86 -9.00 0.81 5.55
N VAL A 87 -8.25 0.41 6.58
CA VAL A 87 -6.85 0.83 6.78
C VAL A 87 -5.97 0.38 5.60
N MET A 88 -6.07 -0.88 5.21
CA MET A 88 -5.23 -1.43 4.14
C MET A 88 -5.57 -0.84 2.76
N PRO A 89 -6.86 -0.73 2.35
CA PRO A 89 -7.23 0.00 1.14
C PRO A 89 -6.71 1.43 1.08
N PHE A 90 -6.75 2.18 2.20
CA PHE A 90 -6.20 3.54 2.26
C PHE A 90 -4.68 3.57 2.02
N PHE A 91 -3.92 2.65 2.63
CA PHE A 91 -2.49 2.55 2.37
C PHE A 91 -2.18 2.27 0.89
N LEU A 92 -2.88 1.30 0.28
CA LEU A 92 -2.70 0.96 -1.14
C LEU A 92 -3.06 2.11 -2.07
N PHE A 93 -4.15 2.82 -1.76
CA PHE A 93 -4.56 4.02 -2.48
C PHE A 93 -3.48 5.10 -2.42
N ILE A 94 -2.95 5.41 -1.23
CA ILE A 94 -1.89 6.41 -1.04
C ILE A 94 -0.61 6.03 -1.79
N VAL A 95 -0.26 4.74 -1.80
CA VAL A 95 0.87 4.22 -2.59
C VAL A 95 0.64 4.48 -4.08
N GLY A 96 -0.57 4.23 -4.57
CA GLY A 96 -0.98 4.54 -5.94
C GLY A 96 -0.85 6.02 -6.29
N VAL A 97 -1.42 6.90 -5.46
CA VAL A 97 -1.32 8.36 -5.64
C VAL A 97 0.15 8.78 -5.70
N SER A 98 0.97 8.28 -4.76
CA SER A 98 2.40 8.58 -4.67
C SER A 98 3.17 8.15 -5.94
N LEU A 99 2.77 7.06 -6.59
CA LEU A 99 3.36 6.59 -7.84
C LEU A 99 3.16 7.59 -9.00
N ALA A 100 1.99 8.24 -9.08
CA ALA A 100 1.71 9.24 -10.11
C ALA A 100 2.70 10.41 -10.02
N PHE A 101 3.00 10.86 -8.81
CA PHE A 101 3.98 11.93 -8.57
C PHE A 101 5.42 11.46 -8.81
N ALA A 102 5.76 10.26 -8.32
CA ALA A 102 7.12 9.71 -8.44
C ALA A 102 7.54 9.51 -9.91
N TYR A 103 6.60 9.16 -10.79
CA TYR A 103 6.84 8.88 -12.20
C TYR A 103 6.26 9.94 -13.15
N LYS A 104 5.91 11.12 -12.65
CA LYS A 104 5.47 12.26 -13.47
C LYS A 104 6.50 12.61 -14.55
N ASN A 105 7.76 12.76 -14.14
CA ASN A 105 8.89 13.15 -14.99
C ASN A 105 9.91 12.00 -15.08
N LEU A 106 9.64 11.04 -15.95
CA LEU A 106 10.54 9.90 -16.22
C LEU A 106 11.65 10.33 -17.18
N SER A 107 12.90 10.34 -16.73
CA SER A 107 14.05 10.54 -17.61
C SER A 107 14.44 9.27 -18.38
N CYS A 108 14.47 8.11 -17.70
CA CYS A 108 14.79 6.82 -18.31
C CYS A 108 13.96 5.68 -17.70
N ARG A 109 13.24 4.93 -18.57
CA ARG A 109 12.35 3.82 -18.17
C ARG A 109 13.09 2.67 -17.48
N PHE A 110 14.28 2.32 -17.95
CA PHE A 110 15.08 1.23 -17.37
C PHE A 110 15.58 1.57 -15.96
N VAL A 111 16.06 2.80 -15.76
CA VAL A 111 16.50 3.27 -14.43
C VAL A 111 15.31 3.32 -13.46
N ALA A 112 14.16 3.79 -13.92
CA ALA A 112 12.92 3.81 -13.14
C ALA A 112 12.46 2.39 -12.74
N THR A 113 12.52 1.44 -13.68
CA THR A 113 12.18 0.03 -13.46
C THR A 113 13.12 -0.62 -12.45
N ARG A 114 14.43 -0.42 -12.58
CA ARG A 114 15.42 -0.93 -11.61
C ARG A 114 15.16 -0.38 -10.21
N LYS A 115 14.82 0.91 -10.10
CA LYS A 115 14.48 1.54 -8.81
C LYS A 115 13.21 0.95 -8.20
N ALA A 116 12.18 0.70 -9.02
CA ALA A 116 10.94 0.05 -8.59
C ALA A 116 11.20 -1.37 -8.06
N LEU A 117 11.97 -2.17 -8.81
CA LEU A 117 12.34 -3.54 -8.44
C LEU A 117 13.12 -3.60 -7.13
N ILE A 118 14.15 -2.76 -6.96
CA ILE A 118 14.94 -2.70 -5.72
C ILE A 118 14.07 -2.29 -4.54
N ARG A 119 13.14 -1.35 -4.72
CA ARG A 119 12.22 -0.93 -3.64
C ARG A 119 11.25 -2.05 -3.26
N SER A 120 10.66 -2.73 -4.24
CA SER A 120 9.77 -3.87 -4.00
C SER A 120 10.53 -5.01 -3.30
N LEU A 121 11.74 -5.34 -3.75
CA LEU A 121 12.58 -6.36 -3.11
C LEU A 121 12.91 -6.01 -1.65
N LYS A 122 13.26 -4.75 -1.37
CA LYS A 122 13.50 -4.30 0.01
C LYS A 122 12.27 -4.47 0.91
N LEU A 123 11.07 -4.16 0.39
CA LEU A 123 9.83 -4.34 1.14
C LEU A 123 9.50 -5.82 1.36
N LEU A 124 9.71 -6.68 0.36
CA LEU A 124 9.53 -8.14 0.49
C LEU A 124 10.47 -8.72 1.55
N LEU A 125 11.75 -8.39 1.49
CA LEU A 125 12.75 -8.87 2.45
C LEU A 125 12.49 -8.33 3.87
N LEU A 126 12.12 -7.05 3.99
CA LEU A 126 11.74 -6.47 5.27
C LEU A 126 10.49 -7.15 5.85
N GLY A 127 9.49 -7.44 5.01
CA GLY A 127 8.29 -8.16 5.41
C GLY A 127 8.59 -9.55 5.94
N LEU A 128 9.36 -10.35 5.19
CA LEU A 128 9.78 -11.68 5.62
C LEU A 128 10.63 -11.63 6.90
N PHE A 129 11.50 -10.63 7.05
CA PHE A 129 12.31 -10.46 8.25
C PHE A 129 11.46 -10.17 9.49
N LEU A 130 10.50 -9.25 9.39
CA LEU A 130 9.60 -8.90 10.50
C LEU A 130 8.64 -10.04 10.85
N GLN A 131 8.21 -10.80 9.86
CA GLN A 131 7.23 -11.87 10.02
C GLN A 131 7.83 -13.22 10.39
N GLY A 132 9.11 -13.44 10.06
CA GLY A 132 9.87 -14.67 10.33
C GLY A 132 10.26 -14.92 11.78
N GLY A 133 9.65 -14.22 12.74
CA GLY A 133 9.82 -14.52 14.16
C GLY A 133 11.13 -14.04 14.78
N PHE A 134 11.92 -13.20 14.10
CA PHE A 134 13.15 -12.62 14.66
C PHE A 134 12.91 -11.81 15.95
N ILE A 135 11.69 -11.30 16.13
CA ILE A 135 11.26 -10.54 17.30
C ILE A 135 10.03 -11.26 17.88
N HIS A 136 10.25 -12.31 18.67
CA HIS A 136 9.20 -12.73 19.60
C HIS A 136 9.09 -11.71 20.73
N GLY A 137 7.86 -11.52 21.23
CA GLY A 137 7.53 -10.42 22.15
C GLY A 137 8.43 -10.39 23.38
N LEU A 138 8.49 -9.23 24.05
CA LEU A 138 9.37 -8.90 25.18
C LEU A 138 9.46 -9.97 26.30
N ASN A 139 8.51 -10.91 26.35
CA ASN A 139 8.37 -11.94 27.38
C ASN A 139 8.78 -13.36 26.93
N ASN A 140 9.27 -13.57 25.69
CA ASN A 140 9.63 -14.90 25.19
C ASN A 140 11.04 -14.90 24.57
N LEU A 141 12.03 -15.43 25.30
CA LEU A 141 13.47 -15.42 24.95
C LEU A 141 13.85 -16.45 23.85
N THR A 142 12.89 -16.95 23.07
CA THR A 142 13.15 -17.93 22.01
C THR A 142 13.49 -17.17 20.74
N TYR A 143 14.79 -17.04 20.44
CA TYR A 143 15.28 -16.45 19.19
C TYR A 143 15.52 -17.56 18.16
N GLY A 144 14.84 -17.49 17.02
CA GLY A 144 15.04 -18.42 15.91
C GLY A 144 13.99 -18.27 14.81
N ILE A 145 14.38 -18.57 13.57
CA ILE A 145 13.45 -18.66 12.44
C ILE A 145 13.03 -20.13 12.31
N ASP A 146 11.77 -20.44 12.61
CA ASP A 146 11.19 -21.71 12.17
C ASP A 146 10.86 -21.59 10.68
N VAL A 147 11.83 -21.96 9.83
CA VAL A 147 11.73 -21.88 8.36
C VAL A 147 10.55 -22.70 7.85
N GLU A 148 10.15 -23.76 8.56
CA GLU A 148 9.01 -24.59 8.19
C GLU A 148 7.65 -23.92 8.45
N LYS A 149 7.60 -22.90 9.33
CA LYS A 149 6.35 -22.21 9.74
C LYS A 149 6.35 -20.71 9.44
N ILE A 150 7.32 -20.21 8.69
CA ILE A 150 7.39 -18.79 8.33
C ILE A 150 6.16 -18.39 7.50
N ARG A 151 5.47 -17.31 7.89
CA ARG A 151 4.38 -16.78 7.08
C ARG A 151 4.96 -16.05 5.86
N LEU A 152 4.65 -16.56 4.66
CA LEU A 152 5.25 -16.09 3.40
C LEU A 152 4.61 -14.80 2.89
N MET A 153 3.29 -14.71 2.97
CA MET A 153 2.51 -13.56 2.54
C MET A 153 2.06 -12.73 3.74
N GLY A 154 2.17 -11.41 3.60
CA GLY A 154 1.87 -10.45 4.64
C GLY A 154 1.66 -9.07 4.06
N ILE A 155 1.31 -8.10 4.91
CA ILE A 155 0.92 -6.75 4.50
C ILE A 155 2.01 -6.09 3.66
N LEU A 156 3.28 -6.19 4.09
CA LEU A 156 4.40 -5.60 3.35
C LEU A 156 4.63 -6.26 1.99
N GLN A 157 4.46 -7.58 1.91
CA GLN A 157 4.59 -8.34 0.68
C GLN A 157 3.47 -8.00 -0.31
N ARG A 158 2.22 -7.90 0.17
CA ARG A 158 1.08 -7.44 -0.62
C ARG A 158 1.32 -6.03 -1.17
N ILE A 159 1.75 -5.09 -0.32
CA ILE A 159 2.10 -3.72 -0.75
C ILE A 159 3.23 -3.75 -1.79
N ALA A 160 4.24 -4.60 -1.61
CA ALA A 160 5.38 -4.69 -2.53
C ALA A 160 4.98 -5.22 -3.92
N ILE A 161 4.08 -6.21 -3.98
CA ILE A 161 3.52 -6.76 -5.22
C ILE A 161 2.67 -5.70 -5.92
N ALA A 162 1.70 -5.12 -5.22
CA ALA A 162 0.83 -4.08 -5.77
C ALA A 162 1.65 -2.89 -6.29
N TYR A 163 2.59 -2.38 -5.47
CA TYR A 163 3.50 -1.30 -5.87
C TYR A 163 4.27 -1.64 -7.14
N LEU A 164 4.85 -2.84 -7.24
CA LEU A 164 5.67 -3.22 -8.38
C LEU A 164 4.84 -3.31 -9.66
N VAL A 165 3.69 -3.98 -9.62
CA VAL A 165 2.81 -4.13 -10.79
C VAL A 165 2.33 -2.76 -11.27
N VAL A 166 1.86 -1.91 -10.35
CA VAL A 166 1.37 -0.56 -10.70
C VAL A 166 2.50 0.35 -11.20
N ALA A 167 3.69 0.28 -10.60
CA ALA A 167 4.86 1.01 -11.08
C ALA A 167 5.25 0.60 -12.50
N LEU A 168 5.27 -0.70 -12.80
CA LEU A 168 5.55 -1.20 -14.14
C LEU A 168 4.48 -0.75 -15.14
N CYS A 169 3.20 -0.78 -14.74
CA CYS A 169 2.11 -0.25 -15.57
C CYS A 169 2.31 1.25 -15.87
N GLU A 170 2.66 2.07 -14.88
CA GLU A 170 2.90 3.51 -15.08
C GLU A 170 4.12 3.77 -15.98
N ILE A 171 5.20 3.00 -15.83
CA ILE A 171 6.44 3.19 -16.60
C ILE A 171 6.27 2.78 -18.07
N TRP A 172 5.58 1.66 -18.32
CA TRP A 172 5.57 1.00 -19.63
C TRP A 172 4.27 1.21 -20.43
N LEU A 173 3.12 1.35 -19.77
CA LEU A 173 1.81 1.40 -20.43
C LEU A 173 1.21 2.81 -20.55
N LYS A 174 1.96 3.83 -20.11
CA LYS A 174 1.57 5.24 -20.23
C LYS A 174 1.59 5.70 -21.69
N GLY A 175 0.45 6.19 -22.18
CA GLY A 175 0.30 6.71 -23.54
C GLY A 175 0.98 8.06 -23.77
N ASN A 176 1.35 8.33 -25.03
CA ASN A 176 2.02 9.56 -25.47
C ASN A 176 1.06 10.73 -25.75
N HIS A 177 -0.24 10.60 -25.45
CA HIS A 177 -1.20 11.66 -25.71
C HIS A 177 -1.04 12.84 -24.75
N ASN A 178 -1.17 14.05 -25.30
CA ASN A 178 -1.25 15.29 -24.52
C ASN A 178 -2.62 15.38 -23.84
N VAL A 179 -2.62 15.85 -22.59
CA VAL A 179 -3.85 16.00 -21.80
C VAL A 179 -4.36 17.42 -22.01
N SER A 180 -5.45 17.56 -22.76
CA SER A 180 -6.14 18.85 -22.99
C SER A 180 -7.57 18.86 -22.44
N SER A 181 -8.13 17.70 -22.11
CA SER A 181 -9.49 17.48 -21.61
C SER A 181 -9.57 16.21 -20.77
N GLU A 182 -10.63 16.05 -19.97
CA GLU A 182 -10.89 14.83 -19.19
C GLU A 182 -10.88 13.55 -20.06
N LEU A 183 -11.52 13.62 -21.23
CA LEU A 183 -11.57 12.49 -22.18
C LEU A 183 -10.19 12.12 -22.73
N SER A 184 -9.29 13.10 -22.87
CA SER A 184 -7.90 12.85 -23.28
C SER A 184 -7.07 12.14 -22.20
N MET A 185 -7.40 12.30 -20.91
CA MET A 185 -6.79 11.50 -19.84
C MET A 185 -7.17 10.03 -19.92
N ILE A 186 -8.46 9.74 -20.14
CA ILE A 186 -8.92 8.35 -20.29
C ILE A 186 -8.19 7.69 -21.46
N LYS A 187 -8.04 8.40 -22.59
CA LYS A 187 -7.26 7.90 -23.73
C LYS A 187 -5.78 7.67 -23.38
N LYS A 188 -5.16 8.58 -22.63
CA LYS A 188 -3.75 8.48 -22.21
C LYS A 188 -3.48 7.27 -21.30
N TYR A 189 -4.40 6.98 -20.38
CA TYR A 189 -4.27 5.92 -19.38
C TYR A 189 -5.16 4.70 -19.68
N ARG A 190 -5.63 4.53 -20.92
CA ARG A 190 -6.55 3.45 -21.32
C ARG A 190 -6.01 2.06 -20.99
N PHE A 191 -4.71 1.85 -21.13
CA PHE A 191 -4.08 0.56 -20.86
C PHE A 191 -4.04 0.23 -19.37
N HIS A 192 -4.01 1.22 -18.47
CA HIS A 192 -4.14 0.98 -17.03
C HIS A 192 -5.52 0.44 -16.67
N TRP A 193 -6.57 1.01 -17.27
CA TRP A 193 -7.95 0.52 -17.12
C TRP A 193 -8.13 -0.88 -17.71
N VAL A 194 -7.50 -1.18 -18.84
CA VAL A 194 -7.49 -2.55 -19.40
C VAL A 194 -6.82 -3.52 -18.44
N VAL A 195 -5.66 -3.17 -17.86
CA VAL A 195 -4.99 -4.01 -16.85
C VAL A 195 -5.87 -4.21 -15.63
N ALA A 196 -6.48 -3.15 -15.08
CA ALA A 196 -7.39 -3.26 -13.94
C ALA A 196 -8.56 -4.21 -14.25
N PHE A 197 -9.20 -4.04 -15.41
CA PHE A 197 -10.30 -4.90 -15.85
C PHE A 197 -9.88 -6.36 -16.01
N VAL A 198 -8.71 -6.62 -16.60
CA VAL A 198 -8.15 -7.97 -16.75
C VAL A 198 -7.88 -8.59 -15.39
N ILE A 199 -7.25 -7.87 -14.46
CA ILE A 199 -6.97 -8.35 -13.10
C ILE A 199 -8.27 -8.68 -12.36
N THR A 200 -9.26 -7.78 -12.39
CA THR A 200 -10.57 -8.02 -11.76
C THR A 200 -11.31 -9.20 -12.39
N THR A 201 -11.25 -9.34 -13.72
CA THR A 201 -11.88 -10.47 -14.43
C THR A 201 -11.22 -11.79 -14.05
N ILE A 202 -9.89 -11.83 -13.97
CA ILE A 202 -9.14 -13.00 -13.52
C ILE A 202 -9.53 -13.35 -12.08
N TYR A 203 -9.55 -12.36 -11.19
CA TYR A 203 -9.95 -12.58 -9.80
C TYR A 203 -11.35 -13.18 -9.71
N LEU A 204 -12.35 -12.58 -10.37
CA LEU A 204 -13.74 -13.06 -10.32
C LEU A 204 -13.88 -14.46 -10.94
N SER A 205 -13.16 -14.72 -12.03
CA SER A 205 -13.13 -16.04 -12.68
C SER A 205 -12.53 -17.11 -11.76
N LEU A 206 -11.47 -16.79 -11.01
CA LEU A 206 -10.87 -17.72 -10.06
C LEU A 206 -11.75 -17.90 -8.81
N LEU A 207 -12.31 -16.81 -8.28
CA LEU A 207 -13.16 -16.85 -7.09
C LEU A 207 -14.41 -17.70 -7.29
N TYR A 208 -15.13 -17.49 -8.40
CA TYR A 208 -16.40 -18.16 -8.68
C TYR A 208 -16.27 -19.40 -9.56
N GLY A 209 -15.24 -19.47 -10.41
CA GLY A 209 -15.07 -20.55 -11.38
C GLY A 209 -14.33 -21.77 -10.84
N LEU A 210 -13.47 -21.65 -9.83
CA LEU A 210 -12.71 -22.78 -9.29
C LEU A 210 -13.57 -23.70 -8.41
N TYR A 211 -13.33 -25.01 -8.56
CA TYR A 211 -13.90 -26.03 -7.67
C TYR A 211 -12.99 -26.23 -6.47
N VAL A 212 -13.59 -26.16 -5.27
CA VAL A 212 -12.89 -26.36 -4.01
C VAL A 212 -13.17 -27.78 -3.50
N PRO A 213 -12.20 -28.71 -3.59
CA PRO A 213 -12.36 -30.05 -3.07
C PRO A 213 -12.31 -30.07 -1.54
N ASP A 214 -12.74 -31.19 -0.97
CA ASP A 214 -12.49 -31.49 0.44
C ASP A 214 -10.98 -31.48 0.73
N TRP A 215 -10.61 -31.07 1.94
CA TRP A 215 -9.22 -30.94 2.33
C TRP A 215 -9.03 -31.26 3.81
N GLU A 216 -7.78 -31.51 4.19
CA GLU A 216 -7.42 -31.88 5.56
C GLU A 216 -6.20 -31.11 6.03
N TYR A 217 -6.09 -30.94 7.35
CA TYR A 217 -4.96 -30.29 8.00
C TYR A 217 -4.73 -30.84 9.39
N GLN A 218 -3.53 -30.61 9.92
CA GLN A 218 -3.09 -31.16 11.20
C GLN A 218 -2.94 -30.05 12.23
N ILE A 219 -3.37 -30.32 13.47
CA ILE A 219 -3.15 -29.45 14.62
C ILE A 219 -2.37 -30.23 15.69
N LEU A 220 -1.43 -29.56 16.36
CA LEU A 220 -0.81 -30.09 17.57
C LEU A 220 -1.80 -29.98 18.74
N LYS A 221 -2.13 -31.12 19.36
CA LYS A 221 -2.81 -31.13 20.64
C LYS A 221 -1.78 -31.40 21.73
N GLU A 222 -1.63 -30.43 22.62
CA GLU A 222 -0.79 -30.55 23.81
C GLU A 222 -1.71 -30.89 24.98
N ASP A 223 -1.73 -32.16 25.40
CA ASP A 223 -2.56 -32.60 26.52
C ASP A 223 -1.91 -32.17 27.83
N GLN A 224 -2.62 -31.37 28.63
CA GLN A 224 -2.19 -30.94 29.97
C GLN A 224 -2.03 -32.17 30.88
N GLY A 225 -0.80 -32.72 30.94
CA GLY A 225 -0.45 -33.85 31.82
C GLY A 225 0.41 -34.95 31.19
N SER A 226 0.68 -34.93 29.88
CA SER A 226 1.60 -35.89 29.26
C SER A 226 2.56 -35.21 28.27
N THR A 227 3.81 -35.65 28.21
CA THR A 227 4.82 -35.19 27.24
C THR A 227 4.58 -35.69 25.80
N LEU A 228 3.39 -36.24 25.51
CA LEU A 228 3.03 -36.79 24.21
C LEU A 228 2.33 -35.74 23.35
N THR A 229 3.03 -35.23 22.34
CA THR A 229 2.44 -34.37 21.31
C THR A 229 1.66 -35.24 20.33
N THR A 230 0.33 -35.12 20.34
CA THR A 230 -0.53 -35.87 19.39
C THR A 230 -0.99 -34.95 18.28
N PHE A 231 -0.85 -35.39 17.02
CA PHE A 231 -1.37 -34.67 15.86
C PHE A 231 -2.83 -35.06 15.62
N LEU A 232 -3.73 -34.08 15.63
CA LEU A 232 -5.13 -34.26 15.27
C LEU A 232 -5.33 -33.92 13.79
N ASN A 233 -5.76 -34.90 13.00
CA ASN A 233 -6.14 -34.69 11.60
C ASN A 233 -7.60 -34.25 11.52
N LEU A 234 -7.83 -33.04 11.02
CA LEU A 234 -9.16 -32.48 10.80
C LEU A 234 -9.47 -32.45 9.31
N LYS A 235 -10.65 -32.95 8.93
CA LYS A 235 -11.16 -32.93 7.55
C LYS A 235 -12.24 -31.88 7.40
N VAL A 236 -12.09 -31.02 6.41
CA VAL A 236 -13.06 -29.98 6.02
C VAL A 236 -13.76 -30.44 4.75
N LYS A 237 -15.10 -30.55 4.82
CA LYS A 237 -15.94 -30.92 3.68
C LYS A 237 -16.39 -29.65 2.96
N CYS A 238 -16.08 -29.56 1.67
CA CYS A 238 -16.39 -28.43 0.81
C CYS A 238 -17.21 -28.89 -0.39
N GLY A 239 -16.56 -29.46 -1.41
CA GLY A 239 -17.23 -29.99 -2.60
C GLY A 239 -18.05 -28.96 -3.38
N VAL A 240 -17.65 -27.69 -3.40
CA VAL A 240 -18.44 -26.55 -3.90
C VAL A 240 -17.66 -25.66 -4.88
N ARG A 241 -18.38 -24.84 -5.67
CA ARG A 241 -17.86 -23.74 -6.49
C ARG A 241 -18.45 -22.41 -6.03
N GLY A 242 -17.68 -21.33 -6.11
CA GLY A 242 -18.15 -19.97 -5.82
C GLY A 242 -18.64 -19.72 -4.39
N HIS A 243 -18.27 -20.58 -3.45
CA HIS A 243 -18.57 -20.38 -2.04
C HIS A 243 -17.57 -19.38 -1.44
N THR A 244 -18.05 -18.32 -0.80
CA THR A 244 -17.21 -17.25 -0.22
C THR A 244 -16.95 -17.40 1.28
N GLY A 245 -17.49 -18.43 1.93
CA GLY A 245 -17.25 -18.67 3.36
C GLY A 245 -15.81 -19.09 3.70
N PRO A 246 -15.41 -19.01 4.98
CA PRO A 246 -14.01 -19.10 5.43
C PRO A 246 -13.33 -20.45 5.14
N GLY A 247 -14.04 -21.56 5.30
CA GLY A 247 -13.45 -22.90 5.14
C GLY A 247 -13.32 -23.42 3.70
N CYS A 248 -14.12 -22.88 2.78
CA CYS A 248 -14.34 -23.49 1.45
C CYS A 248 -14.26 -22.49 0.29
N ASN A 249 -13.64 -21.32 0.51
CA ASN A 249 -13.42 -20.36 -0.56
C ASN A 249 -12.21 -20.71 -1.44
N ALA A 250 -12.27 -20.23 -2.69
CA ALA A 250 -11.22 -20.45 -3.68
C ALA A 250 -9.93 -19.68 -3.36
N VAL A 251 -10.02 -18.50 -2.72
CA VAL A 251 -8.87 -17.67 -2.29
C VAL A 251 -7.95 -18.50 -1.39
N GLY A 252 -8.48 -18.98 -0.27
CA GLY A 252 -7.77 -19.80 0.69
C GLY A 252 -7.37 -21.16 0.12
N MET A 253 -8.10 -21.72 -0.85
CA MET A 253 -7.65 -22.93 -1.56
C MET A 253 -6.36 -22.69 -2.33
N LEU A 254 -6.29 -21.61 -3.11
CA LEU A 254 -5.10 -21.27 -3.88
C LEU A 254 -3.92 -20.96 -2.95
N ASP A 255 -4.15 -20.24 -1.85
CA ASP A 255 -3.09 -19.95 -0.89
C ASP A 255 -2.55 -21.23 -0.23
N ARG A 256 -3.43 -22.17 0.16
CA ARG A 256 -3.02 -23.49 0.67
C ARG A 256 -2.22 -24.30 -0.36
N MET A 257 -2.61 -24.22 -1.63
CA MET A 257 -1.95 -24.96 -2.72
C MET A 257 -0.57 -24.38 -3.08
N PHE A 258 -0.45 -23.05 -3.16
CA PHE A 258 0.78 -22.39 -3.62
C PHE A 258 1.73 -22.02 -2.49
N LEU A 259 1.21 -21.53 -1.36
CA LEU A 259 2.04 -21.12 -0.22
C LEU A 259 2.28 -22.30 0.73
N GLY A 260 1.37 -23.27 0.78
CA GLY A 260 1.41 -24.38 1.72
C GLY A 260 0.76 -24.03 3.06
N ILE A 261 0.04 -25.00 3.65
CA ILE A 261 -0.75 -24.81 4.88
C ILE A 261 0.10 -24.32 6.06
N GLN A 262 1.37 -24.74 6.14
CA GLN A 262 2.30 -24.39 7.21
C GLN A 262 2.67 -22.90 7.22
N HIS A 263 2.63 -22.25 6.06
CA HIS A 263 3.06 -20.88 5.82
C HIS A 263 1.90 -19.86 5.85
N LEU A 264 0.69 -20.32 6.20
CA LEU A 264 -0.49 -19.47 6.34
C LEU A 264 -0.62 -18.92 7.76
N TYR A 265 -1.37 -17.83 7.89
CA TYR A 265 -1.65 -17.23 9.18
C TYR A 265 -2.53 -18.14 10.06
N ARG A 266 -2.06 -18.42 11.28
CA ARG A 266 -2.69 -19.40 12.19
C ARG A 266 -3.77 -18.84 13.11
N LYS A 267 -3.93 -17.52 13.18
CA LYS A 267 -4.90 -16.85 14.06
C LYS A 267 -5.90 -16.04 13.22
N PRO A 268 -6.67 -16.68 12.33
CA PRO A 268 -7.56 -15.96 11.43
C PRO A 268 -8.67 -15.23 12.19
N VAL A 269 -9.10 -14.08 11.66
CA VAL A 269 -10.14 -13.24 12.29
C VAL A 269 -11.48 -13.97 12.37
N TYR A 270 -11.78 -14.89 11.44
CA TYR A 270 -13.00 -15.68 11.47
C TYR A 270 -13.13 -16.64 12.65
N ALA A 271 -12.05 -16.87 13.41
CA ALA A 271 -12.14 -17.60 14.68
C ALA A 271 -13.11 -16.90 15.66
N ARG A 272 -13.36 -15.60 15.47
CA ARG A 272 -14.34 -14.80 16.22
C ARG A 272 -15.78 -14.95 15.74
N THR A 273 -16.06 -15.69 14.67
CA THR A 273 -17.43 -15.90 14.18
C THR A 273 -18.29 -16.65 15.20
N LYS A 274 -19.61 -16.50 15.13
CA LYS A 274 -20.56 -17.18 16.04
C LYS A 274 -20.41 -18.71 16.03
N GLN A 275 -19.96 -19.27 14.92
CA GLN A 275 -19.77 -20.71 14.73
C GLN A 275 -18.48 -21.22 15.41
N CYS A 276 -17.52 -20.33 15.65
CA CYS A 276 -16.18 -20.67 16.13
C CYS A 276 -15.85 -20.15 17.53
N SER A 277 -16.63 -19.22 18.07
CA SER A 277 -16.41 -18.64 19.40
C SER A 277 -17.71 -18.52 20.19
N ILE A 278 -17.75 -19.10 21.39
CA ILE A 278 -18.83 -18.92 22.37
C ILE A 278 -18.92 -17.44 22.83
N ASN A 279 -17.81 -16.70 22.77
CA ASN A 279 -17.73 -15.30 23.23
C ASN A 279 -17.92 -14.28 22.09
N TYR A 280 -18.56 -14.65 20.98
CA TYR A 280 -18.84 -13.74 19.87
C TYR A 280 -19.35 -12.37 20.37
N PRO A 281 -18.82 -11.23 19.87
CA PRO A 281 -17.92 -11.06 18.73
C PRO A 281 -16.41 -11.15 19.05
N ASN A 282 -16.05 -11.56 20.25
CA ASN A 282 -14.68 -11.69 20.72
C ASN A 282 -14.15 -13.12 20.57
N ASN A 283 -12.84 -13.28 20.69
CA ASN A 283 -12.21 -14.59 20.76
C ASN A 283 -12.68 -15.33 22.02
N GLY A 284 -12.90 -16.63 21.89
CA GLY A 284 -13.40 -17.48 22.96
C GLY A 284 -13.18 -18.96 22.65
N PRO A 285 -13.55 -19.85 23.57
CA PRO A 285 -13.49 -21.29 23.34
C PRO A 285 -14.44 -21.70 22.22
N LEU A 286 -14.08 -22.79 21.54
CA LEU A 286 -14.88 -23.40 20.47
C LEU A 286 -16.21 -23.93 21.02
N PRO A 287 -17.34 -23.63 20.37
CA PRO A 287 -18.61 -24.31 20.62
C PRO A 287 -18.50 -25.84 20.45
N PRO A 288 -19.29 -26.64 21.18
CA PRO A 288 -19.27 -28.11 21.05
C PRO A 288 -19.60 -28.62 19.64
N ASP A 289 -20.37 -27.84 18.87
CA ASP A 289 -20.80 -28.09 17.50
C ASP A 289 -19.99 -27.30 16.45
N ALA A 290 -18.83 -26.76 16.84
CA ALA A 290 -18.00 -25.95 15.95
C ALA A 290 -17.57 -26.73 14.70
N PRO A 291 -17.70 -26.14 13.49
CA PRO A 291 -17.26 -26.78 12.28
C PRO A 291 -15.74 -26.97 12.22
N SER A 292 -15.28 -28.02 11.52
CA SER A 292 -13.87 -28.41 11.47
C SER A 292 -12.93 -27.36 10.88
N TRP A 293 -13.44 -26.37 10.14
CA TRP A 293 -12.64 -25.28 9.59
C TRP A 293 -12.39 -24.13 10.59
N CYS A 294 -13.01 -24.11 11.77
CA CYS A 294 -12.85 -23.00 12.72
C CYS A 294 -11.40 -22.78 13.18
N GLN A 295 -10.58 -23.84 13.15
CA GLN A 295 -9.16 -23.80 13.52
C GLN A 295 -8.24 -23.89 12.29
N ALA A 296 -8.80 -23.82 11.08
CA ALA A 296 -8.01 -23.82 9.86
C ALA A 296 -7.10 -22.59 9.83
N PRO A 297 -5.88 -22.67 9.30
CA PRO A 297 -5.11 -21.48 8.98
C PRO A 297 -5.65 -20.84 7.70
N PHE A 298 -5.62 -19.51 7.65
CA PHE A 298 -6.08 -18.72 6.51
C PHE A 298 -5.33 -17.40 6.47
N ASP A 299 -4.83 -17.04 5.29
CA ASP A 299 -4.07 -15.82 5.12
C ASP A 299 -4.89 -14.79 4.33
N PRO A 300 -5.39 -13.71 4.98
CA PRO A 300 -6.08 -12.66 4.24
C PRO A 300 -5.13 -11.99 3.24
N GLU A 301 -3.82 -11.96 3.52
CA GLU A 301 -2.80 -11.27 2.73
C GLU A 301 -2.20 -12.12 1.59
N GLY A 302 -2.87 -13.21 1.21
CA GLY A 302 -2.40 -14.19 0.22
C GLY A 302 -2.15 -13.73 -1.23
N LEU A 303 -2.20 -14.68 -2.16
CA LEU A 303 -1.87 -14.44 -3.57
C LEU A 303 -3.03 -13.81 -4.33
N LEU A 304 -4.22 -14.40 -4.21
CA LEU A 304 -5.39 -13.93 -4.95
C LEU A 304 -5.87 -12.56 -4.43
N SER A 305 -5.73 -12.36 -3.12
CA SER A 305 -5.94 -11.11 -2.41
C SER A 305 -5.07 -9.96 -2.95
N SER A 306 -3.82 -10.25 -3.29
CA SER A 306 -2.87 -9.27 -3.84
C SER A 306 -3.30 -8.73 -5.22
N LEU A 307 -4.16 -9.44 -5.95
CA LEU A 307 -4.74 -8.94 -7.21
C LEU A 307 -5.65 -7.73 -6.95
N MET A 308 -6.57 -7.83 -5.99
CA MET A 308 -7.48 -6.73 -5.67
C MET A 308 -6.72 -5.58 -5.01
N ALA A 309 -5.68 -5.87 -4.24
CA ALA A 309 -4.78 -4.84 -3.73
C ALA A 309 -4.10 -4.02 -4.85
N THR A 310 -3.72 -4.70 -5.94
CA THR A 310 -3.17 -4.06 -7.14
C THR A 310 -4.20 -3.16 -7.81
N VAL A 311 -5.47 -3.58 -7.88
CA VAL A 311 -6.58 -2.76 -8.40
C VAL A 311 -6.79 -1.51 -7.53
N THR A 312 -6.81 -1.64 -6.20
CA THR A 312 -6.88 -0.47 -5.28
C THR A 312 -5.73 0.51 -5.54
N CYS A 313 -4.53 -0.01 -5.73
CA CYS A 313 -3.35 0.81 -6.01
C CYS A 313 -3.44 1.50 -7.39
N LEU A 314 -4.00 0.84 -8.42
CA LEU A 314 -4.29 1.46 -9.73
C LEU A 314 -5.31 2.59 -9.63
N VAL A 315 -6.35 2.43 -8.82
CA VAL A 315 -7.34 3.50 -8.56
C VAL A 315 -6.64 4.71 -7.94
N GLY A 316 -5.78 4.49 -6.95
CA GLY A 316 -4.94 5.55 -6.37
C GLY A 316 -4.04 6.23 -7.41
N LEU A 317 -3.42 5.47 -8.31
CA LEU A 317 -2.60 6.02 -9.40
C LEU A 317 -3.41 6.96 -10.30
N HIS A 318 -4.62 6.56 -10.69
CA HIS A 318 -5.51 7.39 -11.49
C HIS A 318 -5.90 8.69 -10.77
N TYR A 319 -6.20 8.60 -9.48
CA TYR A 319 -6.49 9.78 -8.66
C TYR A 319 -5.29 10.74 -8.59
N GLY A 320 -4.08 10.19 -8.42
CA GLY A 320 -2.85 10.98 -8.47
C GLY A 320 -2.66 11.72 -9.80
N HIS A 321 -2.99 11.08 -10.93
CA HIS A 321 -2.96 11.75 -12.24
C HIS A 321 -3.99 12.88 -12.36
N ILE A 322 -5.19 12.70 -11.80
CA ILE A 322 -6.21 13.77 -11.74
C ILE A 322 -5.66 14.99 -11.00
N ILE A 323 -5.07 14.79 -9.81
CA ILE A 323 -4.48 15.89 -9.01
C ILE A 323 -3.38 16.61 -9.81
N ILE A 324 -2.49 15.85 -10.48
CA ILE A 324 -1.36 16.41 -11.24
C ILE A 324 -1.84 17.28 -12.41
N HIS A 325 -2.85 16.84 -13.16
CA HIS A 325 -3.27 17.50 -14.41
C HIS A 325 -4.25 18.63 -14.16
N PHE A 326 -5.19 18.46 -13.24
CA PHE A 326 -6.21 19.47 -12.99
C PHE A 326 -5.82 20.48 -11.92
N LYS A 327 -4.62 20.33 -11.33
CA LYS A 327 -4.01 21.26 -10.35
C LYS A 327 -5.05 21.72 -9.32
N VAL A 328 -5.90 20.78 -8.92
CA VAL A 328 -7.14 21.13 -8.26
C VAL A 328 -6.77 21.58 -6.85
N ASN A 329 -7.09 22.83 -6.52
CA ASN A 329 -7.12 23.32 -5.14
C ASN A 329 -8.32 22.66 -4.44
N ILE A 330 -8.29 21.33 -4.31
CA ILE A 330 -9.29 20.58 -3.57
C ILE A 330 -8.97 20.83 -2.10
N SER A 331 -9.89 21.46 -1.39
CA SER A 331 -9.85 21.47 0.08
C SER A 331 -9.76 20.02 0.56
N PHE A 332 -8.91 19.73 1.55
CA PHE A 332 -8.77 18.39 2.14
C PHE A 332 -10.12 17.69 2.40
N TYR A 333 -11.15 18.46 2.75
CA TYR A 333 -12.52 17.97 2.93
C TYR A 333 -13.16 17.44 1.64
N GLU A 334 -12.99 18.13 0.51
CA GLU A 334 -13.46 17.62 -0.79
C GLU A 334 -12.62 16.45 -1.27
N GLU A 335 -11.33 16.38 -0.93
CA GLU A 335 -10.44 15.28 -1.30
C GLU A 335 -10.87 13.99 -0.59
N VAL A 336 -11.13 14.09 0.73
CA VAL A 336 -11.73 13.03 1.54
C VAL A 336 -13.15 12.71 1.10
N ARG A 337 -13.97 13.71 0.73
CA ARG A 337 -15.33 13.48 0.23
C ARG A 337 -15.31 12.77 -1.12
N LEU A 338 -14.42 13.11 -2.04
CA LEU A 338 -14.24 12.42 -3.33
C LEU A 338 -13.67 11.02 -3.14
N LEU A 339 -12.74 10.82 -2.20
CA LEU A 339 -12.28 9.50 -1.77
C LEU A 339 -13.42 8.64 -1.23
N CYS A 340 -14.17 9.15 -0.24
CA CYS A 340 -15.33 8.47 0.31
C CYS A 340 -16.47 8.30 -0.71
N SER A 341 -16.62 9.23 -1.66
CA SER A 341 -17.63 9.16 -2.72
C SER A 341 -17.21 8.21 -3.83
N THR A 342 -15.94 8.13 -4.24
CA THR A 342 -15.47 7.14 -5.22
C THR A 342 -15.51 5.73 -4.62
N LEU A 343 -15.16 5.59 -3.35
CA LEU A 343 -15.40 4.36 -2.57
C LEU A 343 -16.91 4.08 -2.38
N SER A 344 -17.76 5.10 -2.26
CA SER A 344 -19.23 4.95 -2.19
C SER A 344 -19.93 4.77 -3.54
N TYR A 345 -19.40 5.25 -4.66
CA TYR A 345 -19.94 5.01 -6.01
C TYR A 345 -19.54 3.62 -6.53
N MET A 346 -18.57 2.99 -5.87
CA MET A 346 -18.36 1.55 -5.89
C MET A 346 -19.36 0.79 -4.97
N SER A 347 -20.30 1.45 -4.27
CA SER A 347 -21.28 0.77 -3.39
C SER A 347 -22.37 -0.08 -4.06
N PRO A 348 -22.86 0.14 -5.30
CA PRO A 348 -23.68 -0.89 -5.95
C PRO A 348 -22.86 -2.14 -6.29
N LEU A 349 -21.52 -2.04 -6.21
CA LEU A 349 -20.58 -3.15 -6.17
C LEU A 349 -20.14 -3.39 -4.72
N CYS A 350 -21.08 -3.55 -3.80
CA CYS A 350 -20.80 -3.92 -2.41
C CYS A 350 -19.90 -5.18 -2.34
N SER A 351 -20.06 -6.10 -3.31
CA SER A 351 -19.14 -7.22 -3.52
C SER A 351 -17.72 -6.78 -3.89
N ILE A 352 -17.50 -5.70 -4.64
CA ILE A 352 -16.16 -5.18 -4.94
C ILE A 352 -15.52 -4.50 -3.73
N LEU A 353 -16.28 -3.81 -2.87
CA LEU A 353 -15.73 -3.29 -1.61
C LEU A 353 -15.35 -4.45 -0.66
N GLU A 354 -16.17 -5.52 -0.60
CA GLU A 354 -15.79 -6.77 0.06
C GLU A 354 -14.57 -7.43 -0.61
N LEU A 355 -14.44 -7.43 -1.94
CA LEU A 355 -13.24 -7.91 -2.63
C LEU A 355 -11.99 -7.04 -2.38
N LEU A 356 -12.14 -5.73 -2.17
CA LEU A 356 -11.04 -4.79 -1.92
C LEU A 356 -10.61 -4.79 -0.44
N CYS A 357 -11.52 -5.12 0.48
CA CYS A 357 -11.28 -5.20 1.93
C CYS A 357 -10.99 -6.63 2.45
N PHE A 358 -11.64 -7.66 1.87
CA PHE A 358 -11.60 -9.07 2.29
C PHE A 358 -11.03 -10.02 1.24
N GLY A 359 -10.61 -9.48 0.09
CA GLY A 359 -9.82 -10.23 -0.88
C GLY A 359 -8.53 -10.69 -0.25
#